data_AF-A0A0L9VJX6-F1
#
_entry.id   AF-A0A0L9VJX6-F1
#
_cell.length_a   1.000
_cell.length_b   1.000
_cell.length_c   1.000
_cell.angle_alpha   90.00
_cell.angle_beta   90.00
_cell.angle_gamma   90.00
#
_symmetry.space_group_name_H-M   'P 1'
#
loop_
_entity.id
_entity.type
_entity.pdbx_description
1 polymer ?
#
loop_
_entity_poly.entity_id
_entity_poly.type
_entity_poly.pdbx_seq_one_letter_code
_entity_poly.pdbx_strand_id
1 'polypeptide(L)'
;MKNDLRTMLQGVIGKSRGQLVQILYPKVCNQQLDSWECGFYVMCWIKTIIRAVITDDWNERFKSTSPIPEDTIRQIRQEWTTYLPQRWS
;
A
#
# COMPACT_ATOMS: atom_id res chain seq x y z
N MET A 1 -9.42 11.95 -10.62
CA MET A 1 -9.34 10.72 -9.79
C MET A 1 -9.88 9.46 -10.48
N LYS A 2 -11.20 9.32 -10.77
CA LYS A 2 -11.71 8.08 -11.42
C LYS A 2 -11.08 7.79 -12.79
N ASN A 3 -10.79 8.85 -13.55
CA ASN A 3 -10.18 8.74 -14.88
C ASN A 3 -8.69 8.37 -14.78
N ASP A 4 -7.96 8.91 -13.80
CA ASP A 4 -6.52 8.64 -13.62
C ASP A 4 -6.25 7.19 -13.24
N LEU A 5 -7.07 6.61 -12.37
CA LEU A 5 -6.96 5.20 -12.00
C LEU A 5 -7.20 4.29 -13.23
N ARG A 6 -8.18 4.64 -14.06
CA ARG A 6 -8.49 3.91 -15.30
C ARG A 6 -7.36 4.01 -16.32
N THR A 7 -6.75 5.18 -16.47
CA THR A 7 -5.58 5.40 -17.33
C THR A 7 -4.34 4.65 -16.83
N MET A 8 -4.09 4.65 -15.51
CA MET A 8 -3.01 3.87 -14.90
C MET A 8 -3.22 2.37 -15.10
N LEU A 9 -4.45 1.87 -14.90
CA LEU A 9 -4.79 0.46 -15.12
C LEU A 9 -4.63 0.08 -16.60
N GLN A 10 -5.01 0.95 -17.53
CA GLN A 10 -4.79 0.75 -18.97
C GLN A 10 -3.30 0.66 -19.33
N GLY A 11 -2.41 1.39 -18.65
CA GLY A 11 -0.95 1.27 -18.81
C GLY A 11 -0.35 -0.05 -18.28
N VAL A 12 -1.11 -0.80 -17.48
CA VAL A 12 -0.73 -2.13 -16.97
C VAL A 12 -1.30 -3.25 -17.86
N ILE A 13 -2.46 -3.03 -18.48
CA ILE A 13 -3.11 -3.96 -19.41
C ILE A 13 -2.35 -3.94 -20.76
N GLY A 14 -1.40 -4.86 -20.93
CA GLY A 14 -0.67 -5.03 -22.20
C GLY A 14 0.85 -5.20 -22.07
N LYS A 15 1.41 -5.09 -20.86
CA LYS A 15 2.82 -5.43 -20.64
C LYS A 15 3.02 -6.93 -20.87
N SER A 16 3.95 -7.28 -21.75
CA SER A 16 4.23 -8.69 -22.07
C SER A 16 4.66 -9.43 -20.80
N ARG A 17 4.23 -10.68 -20.63
CA ARG A 17 4.62 -11.54 -19.50
C ARG A 17 6.13 -11.75 -19.36
N GLY A 18 6.93 -11.29 -20.34
CA GLY A 18 8.40 -11.31 -20.34
C GLY A 18 9.05 -9.98 -19.98
N GLN A 19 8.30 -8.93 -19.62
CA GLN A 19 8.88 -7.71 -19.05
C GLN A 19 9.43 -8.06 -17.67
N LEU A 20 10.76 -8.00 -17.54
CA LEU A 20 11.51 -8.36 -16.33
C LEU A 20 10.84 -7.73 -15.10
N VAL A 21 10.10 -8.53 -14.33
CA VAL A 21 9.58 -8.08 -13.04
C VAL A 21 10.80 -7.98 -12.14
N GLN A 22 11.26 -6.76 -11.89
CA GLN A 22 12.33 -6.52 -10.95
C GLN A 22 11.76 -6.73 -9.54
N ILE A 23 12.13 -7.85 -8.91
CA ILE A 23 11.80 -8.09 -7.50
C ILE A 23 12.76 -7.26 -6.65
N LEU A 24 12.21 -6.32 -5.89
CA LEU A 24 12.93 -5.55 -4.90
C LEU A 24 12.73 -6.16 -3.52
N TYR A 25 13.85 -6.38 -2.82
CA TYR A 25 13.88 -6.74 -1.41
C TYR A 25 14.45 -5.55 -0.63
N PRO A 26 13.61 -4.61 -0.18
CA PRO A 26 14.08 -3.49 0.61
C PRO A 26 14.74 -4.02 1.89
N LYS A 27 16.01 -3.65 2.11
CA LYS A 27 16.80 -4.11 3.27
C LYS A 27 16.28 -3.53 4.59
N VAL A 28 15.51 -2.46 4.52
CA VAL A 28 14.95 -1.73 5.65
C VAL A 28 13.47 -1.47 5.35
N CYS A 29 12.58 -1.74 6.30
CA CYS A 29 11.16 -1.42 6.20
C CYS A 29 10.55 -1.32 7.59
N ASN A 30 9.38 -0.68 7.71
CA ASN A 30 8.73 -0.48 9.00
C ASN A 30 8.56 -1.82 9.71
N GLN A 31 9.07 -1.92 10.94
CA GLN A 31 8.93 -3.12 11.74
C GLN A 31 7.63 -3.02 12.53
N GLN A 32 6.80 -4.07 12.44
CA GLN A 32 5.66 -4.23 13.33
C GLN A 32 6.14 -4.57 14.74
N LEU A 33 5.43 -4.07 15.74
CA LEU A 33 5.74 -4.36 17.14
C LEU A 33 5.03 -5.62 17.61
N ASP A 34 3.83 -5.86 17.09
CA ASP A 34 2.99 -7.01 17.44
C ASP A 34 2.64 -7.88 16.23
N SER A 35 2.29 -9.14 16.49
CA SER A 35 1.94 -10.13 15.45
C SER A 35 0.64 -9.81 14.70
N TRP A 36 -0.25 -9.00 15.28
CA TRP A 36 -1.57 -8.67 14.72
C TRP A 36 -1.57 -7.46 13.79
N GLU A 37 -0.45 -6.73 13.70
CA GLU A 37 -0.37 -5.44 12.97
C GLU A 37 -0.08 -5.59 11.48
N CYS A 38 0.39 -6.77 11.03
CA CYS A 38 0.92 -6.97 9.68
C CYS A 38 -0.06 -6.55 8.57
N GLY A 39 -1.35 -6.84 8.74
CA GLY A 39 -2.39 -6.45 7.80
C GLY A 39 -2.55 -4.93 7.68
N PHE A 40 -2.43 -4.20 8.79
CA PHE A 40 -2.52 -2.75 8.80
C PHE A 40 -1.32 -2.10 8.10
N TYR A 41 -0.13 -2.69 8.24
CA TYR A 41 1.07 -2.22 7.53
C TYR A 41 0.91 -2.35 6.02
N VAL A 42 0.43 -3.50 5.55
CA VAL A 42 0.15 -3.73 4.12
C VAL A 42 -0.91 -2.75 3.62
N MET A 43 -2.03 -2.59 4.33
CA MET A 43 -3.10 -1.66 3.96
C MET A 43 -2.62 -0.20 3.90
N CYS A 44 -1.84 0.23 4.89
CA CYS A 44 -1.25 1.56 4.92
C CYS A 44 -0.39 1.83 3.69
N TRP A 45 0.50 0.89 3.36
CA TRP A 45 1.39 1.05 2.20
C TRP A 45 0.65 0.96 0.86
N ILE A 46 -0.33 0.07 0.70
CA ILE A 46 -1.17 0.03 -0.51
C ILE A 46 -1.87 1.38 -0.70
N LYS A 47 -2.49 1.93 0.35
CA LYS A 47 -3.18 3.22 0.30
C LYS A 47 -2.21 4.35 -0.04
N THR A 48 -1.01 4.37 0.55
CA THR A 48 0.03 5.37 0.28
C THR A 48 0.53 5.29 -1.16
N ILE A 49 0.86 4.10 -1.66
CA ILE A 49 1.34 3.88 -3.03
C ILE A 49 0.32 4.38 -4.05
N ILE A 50 -0.95 4.02 -3.89
CA ILE A 50 -2.01 4.44 -4.80
C ILE A 50 -2.24 5.96 -4.74
N ARG A 51 -2.31 6.55 -3.54
CA ARG A 51 -2.59 7.98 -3.36
C ARG A 51 -1.46 8.88 -3.85
N ALA A 52 -0.22 8.46 -3.64
CA ALA A 52 0.97 9.20 -4.04
C ALA A 52 1.47 8.81 -5.44
N VAL A 53 0.81 7.86 -6.12
CA VAL A 53 1.19 7.37 -7.45
C VAL A 53 2.68 6.95 -7.48
N ILE A 54 3.11 6.21 -6.45
CA ILE A 54 4.50 5.74 -6.34
C ILE A 54 4.74 4.65 -7.39
N THR A 55 5.68 4.88 -8.28
CA THR A 55 6.07 3.94 -9.34
C THR A 55 7.53 3.51 -9.29
N ASP A 56 8.36 4.23 -8.54
CA ASP A 56 9.81 4.10 -8.45
C ASP A 56 10.35 4.48 -7.04
N ASP A 57 11.67 4.55 -6.91
CA ASP A 57 12.38 4.94 -5.68
C ASP A 57 12.00 4.12 -4.43
N TRP A 58 11.68 2.84 -4.63
CA TRP A 58 11.22 1.95 -3.56
C TRP A 58 12.17 1.90 -2.35
N ASN A 59 13.48 1.95 -2.57
CA ASN A 59 14.47 1.98 -1.47
C ASN A 59 14.41 3.28 -0.66
N GLU A 60 14.07 4.42 -1.27
CA GLU A 60 13.89 5.69 -0.55
C GLU A 60 12.57 5.72 0.22
N ARG A 61 11.55 5.03 -0.29
CA ARG A 61 10.26 4.89 0.40
C ARG A 61 10.36 3.93 1.58
N PHE A 62 11.07 2.81 1.42
CA PHE A 62 11.33 1.81 2.45
C PHE A 62 12.74 1.97 3.04
N LYS A 63 12.94 3.00 3.87
CA LYS A 63 14.24 3.28 4.53
C LYS A 63 14.18 3.44 6.04
N SER A 64 13.01 3.22 6.65
CA SER A 64 12.82 3.34 8.09
C SER A 64 12.36 2.02 8.68
N THR A 65 12.91 1.65 9.84
CA THR A 65 12.42 0.55 10.68
C THR A 65 11.35 1.00 11.67
N SER A 66 11.10 2.31 11.81
CA SER A 66 10.13 2.83 12.76
C SER A 66 8.77 2.19 12.54
N PRO A 67 8.05 1.80 13.60
CA PRO A 67 6.71 1.25 13.46
C PRO A 67 5.76 2.30 12.88
N ILE A 68 4.69 1.84 12.24
CA ILE A 68 3.60 2.72 11.85
C ILE A 68 2.93 3.20 13.15
N PRO A 69 2.65 4.51 13.31
CA PRO A 69 2.03 5.02 14.53
C PRO A 69 0.68 4.33 14.82
N GLU A 70 0.43 4.02 16.08
CA GLU A 70 -0.82 3.39 16.52
C GLU A 70 -2.05 4.20 16.09
N ASP A 71 -1.97 5.53 16.10
CA ASP A 71 -3.03 6.42 15.62
C ASP A 71 -3.38 6.16 14.14
N THR A 72 -2.38 5.88 13.29
CA THR A 72 -2.58 5.51 11.88
C THR A 72 -3.27 4.15 11.77
N ILE A 73 -2.85 3.18 12.59
CA ILE A 73 -3.49 1.84 12.65
C ILE A 73 -4.96 1.98 13.08
N ARG A 74 -5.24 2.79 14.10
CA ARG A 74 -6.59 3.09 14.58
C ARG A 74 -7.43 3.76 13.50
N GLN A 75 -6.87 4.72 12.77
CA GLN A 75 -7.57 5.37 11.66
C GLN A 75 -7.93 4.36 10.57
N ILE A 76 -7.00 3.50 10.16
CA ILE A 76 -7.26 2.45 9.16
C ILE A 76 -8.41 1.56 9.65
N ARG A 77 -8.36 1.11 10.91
CA ARG A 77 -9.44 0.30 11.51
C ARG A 77 -10.79 1.01 11.41
N GLN A 78 -10.87 2.27 11.82
CA GLN A 78 -12.11 3.06 11.79
C GLN A 78 -12.67 3.23 10.37
N GLU A 79 -11.80 3.50 9.39
CA GLU A 79 -12.21 3.60 7.99
C GLU A 79 -12.83 2.29 7.50
N TRP A 80 -12.23 1.13 7.80
CA TRP A 80 -12.75 -0.18 7.42
C TRP A 80 -14.03 -0.56 8.15
N THR A 81 -14.11 -0.32 9.46
CA THR A 81 -15.34 -0.60 10.23
C THR A 81 -16.50 0.29 9.80
N THR A 82 -16.24 1.45 9.20
CA THR A 82 -17.28 2.31 8.62
C THR A 82 -17.67 1.83 7.22
N TYR A 83 -16.68 1.51 6.38
CA TYR A 83 -16.90 1.16 4.98
C TYR A 83 -17.53 -0.23 4.78
N LEU A 84 -17.07 -1.24 5.53
CA LEU A 84 -17.51 -2.63 5.32
C LEU A 84 -19.02 -2.80 5.58
N PRO A 85 -19.59 -2.34 6.70
CA PRO A 85 -21.03 -2.49 6.94
C PRO A 85 -21.88 -1.78 5.89
N GLN A 86 -21.48 -0.58 5.46
CA GLN A 86 -22.17 0.17 4.41
C GLN A 86 -22.17 -0.55 3.06
N ARG A 87 -21.13 -1.34 2.77
CA ARG A 87 -20.99 -2.05 1.50
C ARG A 87 -21.79 -3.35 1.44
N TRP A 88 -22.06 -3.96 2.59
CA TRP A 88 -22.77 -5.24 2.71
C TRP A 88 -24.19 -5.11 3.29
N SER A 89 -24.68 -3.89 3.46
CA SER A 89 -26.10 -3.56 3.70
C SER A 89 -26.80 -3.31 2.37
#